data_AF-A0A972AKI7-F1
#
_entry.id   AF-A0A972AKI7-F1
#
_cell.length_a   1.000
_cell.length_b   1.000
_cell.length_c   1.000
_cell.angle_alpha   90.00
_cell.angle_beta   90.00
_cell.angle_gamma   90.00
#
_symmetry.space_group_name_H-M   'P 1'
#
loop_
_entity.id
_entity.type
_entity.pdbx_description
1 polymer ?
#
loop_
_entity_poly.entity_id
_entity_poly.type
_entity_poly.pdbx_seq_one_letter_code
_entity_poly.pdbx_strand_id
1 'polypeptide(L)'
;MLKRILSTAIILVIITSATISAAELLEEIQVYRGDIRIVADNREMELEEQPFIYNGRVYVPLRFVSSALGMDVDWNGKMKTVIINGPDFKFPLAQCRPEEGEVFVYGEITGIDYENYTITIHQHFDDNSIPVTNPLRVNRDAVIVMQQNGRKNMHFYQLKTGSTGGFILDSGGKVRGIII
;
A
#
# COMPACT_ATOMS: atom_id res chain seq x y z
N MET A 1 60.69 31.67 3.86
CA MET A 1 60.43 30.52 2.96
C MET A 1 59.64 29.40 3.64
N LEU A 2 59.93 29.06 4.90
CA LEU A 2 59.26 27.97 5.64
C LEU A 2 57.72 28.07 5.74
N LYS A 3 57.16 29.28 5.93
CA LYS A 3 55.70 29.49 6.02
C LYS A 3 54.94 29.19 4.72
N ARG A 4 55.58 29.36 3.55
CA ARG A 4 54.98 29.09 2.23
C ARG A 4 54.95 27.59 1.93
N ILE A 5 55.96 26.86 2.39
CA ILE A 5 56.08 25.40 2.26
C ILE A 5 55.05 24.69 3.18
N LEU A 6 54.82 25.24 4.38
CA LEU A 6 53.84 24.70 5.31
C LEU A 6 52.40 24.86 4.79
N SER A 7 52.08 26.01 4.18
CA SER A 7 50.75 26.26 3.61
C SER A 7 50.44 25.39 2.38
N THR A 8 51.43 25.10 1.53
CA THR A 8 51.23 24.21 0.38
C THR A 8 51.08 22.75 0.80
N ALA A 9 51.77 22.32 1.86
CA ALA A 9 51.64 20.97 2.39
C ALA A 9 50.25 20.73 3.00
N ILE A 10 49.69 21.72 3.71
CA ILE A 10 48.35 21.61 4.30
C ILE A 10 47.25 21.56 3.23
N ILE A 11 47.37 22.36 2.16
CA ILE A 11 46.40 22.34 1.05
C ILE A 11 46.41 20.99 0.32
N LEU A 12 47.56 20.35 0.16
CA LEU A 12 47.66 19.04 -0.50
C LEU A 12 47.01 17.91 0.34
N VAL A 13 47.10 17.97 1.67
CA VAL A 13 46.47 17.00 2.59
C VAL A 13 44.94 17.12 2.61
N ILE A 14 44.41 18.33 2.41
CA ILE A 14 42.96 18.59 2.33
C ILE A 14 42.38 18.09 0.99
N ILE A 15 43.16 18.11 -0.09
CA ILE A 15 42.70 17.63 -1.41
C ILE A 15 42.65 16.10 -1.48
N THR A 16 43.52 15.38 -0.74
CA THR A 16 43.52 13.90 -0.72
C THR A 16 42.43 13.27 0.15
N SER A 17 41.76 14.04 1.01
CA SER A 17 40.76 13.53 1.96
C SER A 17 39.32 13.58 1.45
N ALA A 18 39.09 14.00 0.20
CA ALA A 18 37.75 14.28 -0.33
C ALA A 18 37.18 13.22 -1.30
N THR A 19 37.77 12.02 -1.42
CA THR A 19 37.10 10.91 -2.13
C THR A 19 36.29 10.07 -1.14
N ILE A 20 35.10 10.58 -0.76
CA ILE A 20 34.09 9.73 -0.13
C ILE A 20 33.47 8.90 -1.25
N SER A 21 34.00 7.69 -1.46
CA SER A 21 33.30 6.69 -2.27
C SER A 21 32.04 6.29 -1.53
N ALA A 22 30.88 6.64 -2.07
CA ALA A 22 29.59 6.07 -1.67
C ALA A 22 29.56 4.60 -2.10
N ALA A 23 30.26 3.74 -1.36
CA ALA A 23 29.97 2.32 -1.42
C ALA A 23 28.60 2.14 -0.76
N GLU A 24 27.55 2.08 -1.58
CA GLU A 24 26.23 1.65 -1.14
C GLU A 24 26.40 0.33 -0.39
N LEU A 25 26.08 0.33 0.90
CA LEU A 25 26.10 -0.88 1.72
C LEU A 25 24.96 -1.77 1.23
N LEU A 26 25.25 -2.60 0.23
CA LEU A 26 24.37 -3.67 -0.18
C LEU A 26 24.43 -4.76 0.89
N GLU A 27 23.37 -4.87 1.69
CA GLU A 27 23.18 -6.03 2.55
C GLU A 27 22.77 -7.22 1.69
N GLU A 28 23.62 -8.25 1.64
CA GLU A 28 23.27 -9.51 0.99
C GLU A 28 22.23 -10.25 1.85
N ILE A 29 21.04 -10.45 1.29
CA ILE A 29 19.99 -11.23 1.94
C ILE A 29 20.09 -12.71 1.54
N GLN A 30 20.13 -13.60 2.53
CA GLN A 30 20.03 -15.04 2.31
C GLN A 30 18.56 -15.42 2.16
N VAL A 31 18.21 -16.02 1.02
CA VAL A 31 16.84 -16.42 0.69
C VAL A 31 16.78 -17.91 0.37
N TYR A 32 15.66 -18.56 0.69
CA TYR A 32 15.42 -19.94 0.30
C TYR A 32 14.65 -19.98 -1.02
N ARG A 33 15.26 -20.57 -2.06
CA ARG A 33 14.62 -20.83 -3.34
C ARG A 33 14.28 -22.32 -3.42
N GLY A 34 13.05 -22.67 -3.05
CA GLY A 34 12.50 -24.01 -3.24
C GLY A 34 11.71 -24.12 -4.54
N ASP A 35 11.13 -25.29 -4.81
CA ASP A 35 10.13 -25.49 -5.86
C ASP A 35 8.80 -24.87 -5.38
N ILE A 36 8.63 -23.57 -5.62
CA ILE A 36 7.42 -22.81 -5.27
C ILE A 36 6.56 -22.70 -6.51
N ARG A 37 5.45 -23.44 -6.53
CA ARG A 37 4.49 -23.42 -7.64
C ARG A 37 3.35 -22.47 -7.33
N ILE A 38 2.98 -21.66 -8.31
CA ILE A 38 1.81 -20.79 -8.22
C ILE A 38 0.71 -21.33 -9.12
N VAL A 39 -0.47 -21.50 -8.53
CA VAL A 39 -1.67 -21.97 -9.22
C VAL A 39 -2.70 -20.85 -9.20
N ALA A 40 -3.16 -20.42 -10.37
CA ALA A 40 -4.24 -19.47 -10.54
C ALA A 40 -5.29 -20.07 -11.49
N ASP A 41 -6.58 -19.94 -11.16
CA ASP A 41 -7.69 -20.53 -11.93
C ASP A 41 -7.46 -22.02 -12.28
N ASN A 42 -6.99 -22.81 -11.30
CA ASN A 42 -6.63 -24.23 -11.45
C ASN A 42 -5.57 -24.52 -12.52
N ARG A 43 -4.75 -23.54 -12.91
CA ARG A 43 -3.63 -23.70 -13.84
C ARG A 43 -2.33 -23.32 -13.15
N GLU A 44 -1.31 -24.16 -13.32
CA GLU A 44 0.05 -23.82 -12.92
C GLU A 44 0.59 -22.71 -13.82
N MET A 45 1.19 -21.70 -13.22
CA MET A 45 1.59 -20.48 -13.90
C MET A 45 3.10 -20.47 -14.12
N GLU A 46 3.52 -20.13 -15.33
CA GLU A 46 4.94 -19.91 -15.62
C GLU A 46 5.37 -18.51 -15.14
N LEU A 47 6.54 -18.45 -14.51
CA LEU A 47 7.09 -17.26 -13.88
C LEU A 47 8.44 -16.90 -14.51
N GLU A 48 8.57 -15.67 -15.02
CA GLU A 48 9.86 -15.14 -15.48
C GLU A 48 10.86 -15.02 -14.33
N GLU A 49 10.39 -14.56 -13.16
CA GLU A 49 11.16 -14.49 -11.93
C GLU A 49 10.60 -15.45 -10.89
N GLN A 50 11.47 -16.32 -10.37
CA GLN A 50 11.06 -17.34 -9.40
C GLN A 50 10.79 -16.72 -8.01
N PRO A 51 9.66 -17.08 -7.37
CA PRO A 51 9.40 -16.72 -5.98
C PRO A 51 10.50 -17.23 -5.04
N PHE A 52 10.59 -16.64 -3.85
CA PHE A 52 11.52 -17.09 -2.82
C PHE A 52 10.93 -16.92 -1.42
N ILE A 53 11.50 -17.64 -0.45
CA ILE A 53 11.15 -17.51 0.96
C ILE A 53 12.20 -16.67 1.66
N TYR A 54 11.76 -15.63 2.37
CA TYR A 54 12.60 -14.80 3.21
C TYR A 54 11.85 -14.52 4.53
N ASN A 55 12.51 -14.75 5.67
CA ASN A 55 11.93 -14.60 7.01
C ASN A 55 10.57 -15.30 7.19
N GLY A 56 10.42 -16.52 6.65
CA GLY A 56 9.20 -17.32 6.77
C GLY A 56 8.03 -16.85 5.89
N ARG A 57 8.24 -15.85 5.01
CA ARG A 57 7.24 -15.34 4.06
C ARG A 57 7.64 -15.67 2.63
N VAL A 58 6.65 -15.99 1.80
CA VAL A 58 6.84 -16.19 0.36
C VAL A 58 6.76 -14.83 -0.33
N TYR A 59 7.79 -14.47 -1.07
CA TYR A 59 7.86 -13.29 -1.91
C TYR A 59 7.61 -13.69 -3.36
N VAL A 60 6.59 -13.08 -3.96
CA VAL A 60 6.16 -13.33 -5.33
C VAL A 60 6.32 -12.04 -6.13
N PRO A 61 6.79 -12.10 -7.40
CA PRO A 61 6.90 -10.90 -8.22
C PRO A 61 5.55 -10.18 -8.37
N LEU A 62 5.53 -8.90 -8.01
CA LEU A 62 4.30 -8.09 -8.02
C LEU A 62 3.66 -8.01 -9.41
N ARG A 63 4.48 -7.87 -10.46
CA ARG A 63 4.02 -7.81 -11.86
C ARG A 63 3.30 -9.09 -12.26
N PHE A 64 3.86 -10.25 -11.89
CA PHE A 64 3.23 -11.54 -12.15
C PHE A 64 1.84 -11.63 -11.51
N VAL A 65 1.73 -11.30 -10.21
CA VAL A 65 0.44 -11.36 -9.50
C VAL A 65 -0.58 -10.44 -10.16
N SER A 66 -0.17 -9.23 -10.51
CA SER A 66 -1.05 -8.23 -11.14
C SER A 66 -1.53 -8.69 -12.51
N SER A 67 -0.62 -9.20 -13.36
CA SER A 67 -0.99 -9.71 -14.69
C SER A 67 -1.88 -10.95 -14.62
N ALA A 68 -1.66 -11.84 -13.65
CA ALA A 68 -2.54 -12.99 -13.41
C ALA A 68 -3.98 -12.57 -13.04
N LEU A 69 -4.13 -11.38 -12.44
CA LEU A 69 -5.42 -10.76 -12.12
C LEU A 69 -5.96 -9.87 -13.26
N GLY A 70 -5.31 -9.85 -14.43
CA GLY A 70 -5.68 -9.01 -15.57
C GLY A 70 -5.43 -7.51 -15.34
N MET A 71 -4.45 -7.17 -14.51
CA MET A 71 -4.07 -5.80 -14.16
C MET A 71 -2.69 -5.44 -14.72
N ASP A 72 -2.51 -4.16 -15.03
CA ASP A 72 -1.24 -3.58 -15.46
C ASP A 72 -0.48 -2.94 -14.30
N VAL A 73 0.85 -2.94 -14.38
CA VAL A 73 1.73 -2.37 -13.34
C VAL A 73 2.66 -1.33 -13.92
N ASP A 74 2.52 -0.11 -13.41
CA ASP A 74 3.32 1.05 -13.73
C ASP A 74 4.17 1.50 -12.54
N TRP A 75 5.32 2.12 -12.84
CA TRP A 75 6.20 2.70 -11.83
C TRP A 75 6.24 4.22 -11.96
N ASN A 76 5.83 4.91 -10.90
CA ASN A 76 6.04 6.36 -10.78
C ASN A 76 7.37 6.61 -10.04
N GLY A 77 8.44 6.80 -10.82
CA GLY A 77 9.79 7.02 -10.28
C GLY A 77 9.94 8.30 -9.46
N LYS A 78 9.10 9.32 -9.67
CA LYS A 78 9.14 10.56 -8.89
C LYS A 78 8.59 10.36 -7.48
N MET A 79 7.48 9.63 -7.37
CA MET A 79 6.81 9.38 -6.08
C MET A 79 7.34 8.12 -5.37
N LYS A 80 8.18 7.34 -6.05
CA LYS A 80 8.59 6.00 -5.62
C LYS A 80 7.39 5.10 -5.33
N THR A 81 6.40 5.16 -6.23
CA THR A 81 5.09 4.51 -6.07
C THR A 81 4.85 3.52 -7.19
N VAL A 82 4.43 2.31 -6.83
CA VAL A 82 3.89 1.36 -7.80
C VAL A 82 2.40 1.66 -8.00
N ILE A 83 1.97 1.76 -9.26
CA ILE A 83 0.58 1.96 -9.65
C ILE A 83 0.10 0.66 -10.29
N ILE A 84 -1.00 0.10 -9.78
CA ILE A 84 -1.64 -1.09 -10.34
C ILE A 84 -2.97 -0.67 -10.94
N ASN A 85 -3.09 -0.82 -12.25
CA ASN A 85 -4.28 -0.45 -13.02
C ASN A 85 -5.09 -1.71 -13.29
N GLY A 86 -6.26 -1.82 -12.65
CA GLY A 86 -7.23 -2.85 -13.01
C GLY A 86 -7.95 -2.51 -14.32
N PRO A 87 -8.70 -3.47 -14.89
CA PRO A 87 -9.62 -3.16 -15.98
C PRO A 87 -10.60 -2.05 -15.54
N ASP A 88 -11.13 -1.28 -16.49
CA ASP A 88 -12.04 -0.12 -16.27
C ASP A 88 -13.28 -0.50 -15.45
N PHE A 89 -13.10 -0.67 -14.15
CA PHE A 89 -14.18 -0.72 -13.20
C PHE A 89 -14.64 0.71 -13.05
N LYS A 90 -15.79 1.03 -13.66
CA LYS A 90 -16.55 2.25 -13.34
C LYS A 90 -17.02 2.16 -11.90
N PHE A 91 -16.10 2.42 -10.99
CA PHE A 91 -16.31 2.40 -9.57
C PHE A 91 -16.90 3.76 -9.20
N PRO A 92 -18.04 3.81 -8.50
CA PRO A 92 -18.68 5.09 -8.15
C PRO A 92 -17.95 5.82 -7.03
N LEU A 93 -16.84 5.27 -6.53
CA LEU A 93 -15.96 5.86 -5.53
C LEU A 93 -14.67 6.32 -6.21
N ALA A 94 -14.33 7.59 -6.01
CA ALA A 94 -13.01 8.10 -6.35
C ALA A 94 -11.94 7.37 -5.53
N GLN A 95 -10.81 7.08 -6.16
CA GLN A 95 -9.64 6.44 -5.53
C GLN A 95 -9.23 7.19 -4.26
N CYS A 96 -8.69 6.45 -3.28
CA CYS A 96 -8.10 7.05 -2.09
C CYS A 96 -6.87 7.87 -2.50
N ARG A 97 -6.72 9.08 -1.95
CA ARG A 97 -5.63 10.02 -2.23
C ARG A 97 -4.80 10.28 -0.98
N PRO A 98 -3.84 9.39 -0.65
CA PRO A 98 -2.98 9.55 0.53
C PRO A 98 -2.22 10.88 0.55
N GLU A 99 -1.86 11.41 -0.62
CA GLU A 99 -1.20 12.70 -0.79
C GLU A 99 -2.05 13.90 -0.34
N GLU A 100 -3.37 13.74 -0.30
CA GLU A 100 -4.30 14.74 0.24
C GLU A 100 -4.65 14.48 1.72
N GLY A 101 -4.00 13.50 2.36
CA GLY A 101 -4.23 13.11 3.75
C GLY A 101 -5.38 12.14 3.95
N GLU A 102 -5.89 11.52 2.89
CA GLU A 102 -6.89 10.46 3.00
C GLU A 102 -6.26 9.14 3.46
N VAL A 103 -7.04 8.31 4.15
CA VAL A 103 -6.57 7.04 4.71
C VAL A 103 -7.49 5.92 4.28
N PHE A 104 -6.91 4.82 3.79
CA PHE A 104 -7.64 3.58 3.58
C PHE A 104 -7.45 2.67 4.80
N VAL A 105 -8.56 2.09 5.27
CA VAL A 105 -8.59 1.16 6.41
C VAL A 105 -9.34 -0.09 6.00
N TYR A 106 -8.85 -1.26 6.40
CA TYR A 106 -9.54 -2.53 6.20
C TYR A 106 -9.98 -3.11 7.54
N GLY A 107 -11.19 -3.65 7.61
CA GLY A 107 -11.70 -4.23 8.85
C GLY A 107 -13.14 -4.71 8.80
N GLU A 108 -13.62 -5.21 9.93
CA GLU A 108 -14.98 -5.70 10.13
C GLU A 108 -15.84 -4.66 10.87
N ILE A 109 -17.06 -4.39 10.41
CA ILE A 109 -18.01 -3.54 11.11
C ILE A 109 -18.55 -4.28 12.34
N THR A 110 -18.26 -3.79 13.54
CA THR A 110 -18.73 -4.41 14.80
C THR A 110 -19.88 -3.65 15.45
N GLY A 111 -20.10 -2.39 15.09
CA GLY A 111 -21.22 -1.59 15.59
C GLY A 111 -21.67 -0.54 14.57
N ILE A 112 -22.96 -0.22 14.56
CA ILE A 112 -23.54 0.82 13.70
C ILE A 112 -24.53 1.64 14.52
N ASP A 113 -24.36 2.95 14.52
CA ASP A 113 -25.32 3.93 15.02
C ASP A 113 -25.94 4.68 13.82
N TYR A 114 -27.17 4.31 13.49
CA TYR A 114 -27.92 4.85 12.37
C TYR A 114 -28.39 6.30 12.59
N GLU A 115 -28.58 6.71 13.83
CA GLU A 115 -29.05 8.06 14.16
C GLU A 115 -27.89 9.05 14.08
N ASN A 116 -26.74 8.66 14.64
CA ASN A 116 -25.55 9.52 14.70
C ASN A 116 -24.60 9.35 13.51
N TYR A 117 -24.93 8.47 12.55
CA TYR A 117 -24.08 8.17 11.39
C TYR A 117 -22.66 7.77 11.82
N THR A 118 -22.56 6.81 12.73
CA THR A 118 -21.25 6.29 13.16
C THR A 118 -21.16 4.78 13.00
N ILE A 119 -19.94 4.31 12.72
CA ILE A 119 -19.60 2.88 12.68
C ILE A 119 -18.44 2.61 13.62
N THR A 120 -18.49 1.46 14.27
CA THR A 120 -17.35 0.90 15.00
C THR A 120 -16.78 -0.21 14.15
N ILE A 121 -15.47 -0.19 13.91
CA ILE A 121 -14.79 -1.25 13.18
C ILE A 121 -13.77 -1.97 14.05
N HIS A 122 -13.61 -3.27 13.84
CA HIS A 122 -12.42 -4.00 14.23
C HIS A 122 -11.44 -3.98 13.05
N GLN A 123 -10.37 -3.19 13.19
CA GLN A 123 -9.39 -3.00 12.13
C GLN A 123 -8.51 -4.25 11.97
N HIS A 124 -8.33 -4.69 10.72
CA HIS A 124 -7.35 -5.70 10.37
C HIS A 124 -6.04 -4.98 10.03
N PHE A 125 -4.98 -5.27 10.78
CA PHE A 125 -3.67 -4.64 10.59
C PHE A 125 -2.81 -5.45 9.63
N ASP A 126 -2.23 -4.74 8.66
CA ASP A 126 -1.06 -5.14 7.89
C ASP A 126 0.16 -4.25 8.27
N ASP A 127 1.31 -4.52 7.66
CA ASP A 127 2.57 -3.86 7.99
C ASP A 127 2.56 -2.33 7.72
N ASN A 128 1.57 -1.80 6.96
CA ASN A 128 1.43 -0.38 6.62
C ASN A 128 0.16 0.27 7.20
N SER A 129 -0.56 -0.44 8.06
CA SER A 129 -1.86 0.01 8.58
C SER A 129 -1.71 1.15 9.59
N ILE A 130 -2.50 2.20 9.39
CA ILE A 130 -2.58 3.34 10.31
C ILE A 130 -3.74 3.10 11.29
N PRO A 131 -3.53 3.16 12.61
CA PRO A 131 -4.60 2.94 13.58
C PRO A 131 -5.64 4.06 13.50
N VAL A 132 -6.92 3.68 13.61
CA VAL A 132 -8.03 4.64 13.66
C VAL A 132 -8.76 4.62 15.00
N THR A 133 -9.34 5.76 15.36
CA THR A 133 -10.10 5.91 16.61
C THR A 133 -11.59 5.71 16.35
N ASN A 134 -12.18 4.72 17.02
CA ASN A 134 -13.62 4.48 16.98
C ASN A 134 -14.40 5.43 17.92
N PRO A 135 -15.69 5.69 17.63
CA PRO A 135 -16.40 5.29 16.41
C PRO A 135 -16.08 6.24 15.25
N LEU A 136 -16.01 5.69 14.04
CA LEU A 136 -15.81 6.46 12.81
C LEU A 136 -17.11 7.15 12.41
N ARG A 137 -17.06 8.47 12.21
CA ARG A 137 -18.19 9.23 11.67
C ARG A 137 -18.27 9.03 10.16
N VAL A 138 -19.47 8.76 9.66
CA VAL A 138 -19.72 8.55 8.24
C VAL A 138 -20.33 9.80 7.64
N ASN A 139 -19.74 10.29 6.56
CA ASN A 139 -20.29 11.41 5.81
C ASN A 139 -21.66 11.02 5.22
N ARG A 140 -22.61 11.96 5.18
CA ARG A 140 -23.98 11.66 4.71
C ARG A 140 -24.04 11.34 3.22
N ASP A 141 -23.08 11.86 2.47
CA ASP A 141 -22.82 11.63 1.05
C ASP A 141 -21.76 10.53 0.81
N ALA A 142 -21.39 9.78 1.85
CA ALA A 142 -20.47 8.67 1.68
C ALA A 142 -21.01 7.67 0.66
N VAL A 143 -20.16 7.30 -0.29
CA VAL A 143 -20.53 6.31 -1.31
C VAL A 143 -20.19 4.92 -0.75
N ILE A 144 -21.20 4.06 -0.68
CA ILE A 144 -21.07 2.72 -0.14
C ILE A 144 -21.32 1.75 -1.27
N VAL A 145 -20.34 0.89 -1.54
CA VAL A 145 -20.37 -0.06 -2.65
C VAL A 145 -20.36 -1.47 -2.10
N MET A 146 -21.22 -2.32 -2.66
CA MET A 146 -21.21 -3.76 -2.39
C MET A 146 -20.66 -4.50 -3.61
N GLN A 147 -19.59 -5.25 -3.46
CA GLN A 147 -19.01 -6.07 -4.53
C GLN A 147 -19.73 -7.42 -4.66
N GLN A 148 -21.07 -7.42 -4.60
CA GLN A 148 -21.88 -8.61 -4.87
C GLN A 148 -23.01 -8.31 -5.87
N ASN A 149 -23.06 -9.09 -6.95
CA ASN A 149 -24.18 -9.17 -7.90
C ASN A 149 -24.61 -7.86 -8.57
N GLY A 150 -23.68 -6.96 -8.88
CA GLY A 150 -23.93 -5.80 -9.75
C GLY A 150 -24.76 -4.67 -9.12
N ARG A 151 -25.04 -4.71 -7.82
CA ARG A 151 -25.62 -3.57 -7.08
C ARG A 151 -24.53 -2.55 -6.78
N LYS A 152 -24.55 -1.44 -7.50
CA LYS A 152 -23.43 -0.50 -7.51
C LYS A 152 -23.40 0.48 -6.34
N ASN A 153 -24.52 0.71 -5.65
CA ASN A 153 -24.61 1.64 -4.51
C ASN A 153 -25.54 1.09 -3.42
N MET A 154 -25.11 1.23 -2.18
CA MET A 154 -25.85 0.88 -0.97
C MET A 154 -26.08 2.15 -0.14
N HIS A 155 -27.20 2.23 0.58
CA HIS A 155 -27.43 3.26 1.58
C HIS A 155 -26.85 2.86 2.93
N PHE A 156 -26.44 3.85 3.73
CA PHE A 156 -25.89 3.63 5.07
C PHE A 156 -26.76 2.73 5.96
N TYR A 157 -28.09 2.91 5.89
CA TYR A 157 -29.07 2.12 6.65
C TYR A 157 -29.18 0.65 6.23
N GLN A 158 -28.51 0.24 5.16
CA GLN A 158 -28.48 -1.15 4.70
C GLN A 158 -27.22 -1.89 5.15
N LEU A 159 -26.25 -1.19 5.74
CA LEU A 159 -25.07 -1.78 6.34
C LEU A 159 -25.45 -2.74 7.46
N LYS A 160 -24.60 -3.73 7.70
CA LYS A 160 -24.79 -4.71 8.77
C LYS A 160 -23.48 -4.92 9.51
N THR A 161 -23.58 -5.16 10.81
CA THR A 161 -22.45 -5.67 11.58
C THR A 161 -22.03 -7.05 11.04
N GLY A 162 -20.76 -7.40 11.21
CA GLY A 162 -20.15 -8.58 10.61
C GLY A 162 -19.71 -8.39 9.15
N SER A 163 -20.02 -7.25 8.52
CA SER A 163 -19.54 -6.97 7.18
C SER A 163 -18.06 -6.57 7.22
N THR A 164 -17.23 -7.26 6.46
CA THR A 164 -15.80 -6.93 6.29
C THR A 164 -15.61 -6.12 5.02
N GLY A 165 -14.81 -5.06 5.10
CA GLY A 165 -14.65 -4.16 3.98
C GLY A 165 -13.53 -3.14 4.14
N GLY A 166 -13.35 -2.35 3.10
CA GLY A 166 -12.48 -1.18 3.06
C GLY A 166 -13.25 0.10 3.39
N PHE A 167 -12.60 0.99 4.13
CA PHE A 167 -13.13 2.29 4.55
C PHE A 167 -12.16 3.36 4.10
N ILE A 168 -12.64 4.36 3.37
CA ILE A 168 -11.85 5.52 2.95
C ILE A 168 -12.22 6.68 3.86
N LEU A 169 -11.26 7.14 4.65
CA LEU A 169 -11.36 8.29 5.51
C LEU A 169 -10.84 9.52 4.74
N ASP A 170 -11.59 10.61 4.78
CA ASP A 170 -11.12 11.91 4.32
C ASP A 170 -10.03 12.48 5.25
N SER A 171 -9.43 13.60 4.87
CA SER A 171 -8.39 14.27 5.67
C SER A 171 -8.87 14.77 7.04
N GLY A 172 -10.20 14.83 7.26
CA GLY A 172 -10.82 15.12 8.55
C GLY A 172 -11.11 13.87 9.40
N GLY A 173 -10.75 12.68 8.92
CA GLY A 173 -10.96 11.40 9.60
C GLY A 173 -12.39 10.87 9.51
N LYS A 174 -13.25 11.43 8.63
CA LYS A 174 -14.60 10.91 8.41
C LYS A 174 -14.65 9.95 7.24
N VAL A 175 -15.49 8.94 7.32
CA VAL A 175 -15.65 7.94 6.26
C VAL A 175 -16.40 8.58 5.09
N ARG A 176 -15.72 8.73 3.96
CA ARG A 176 -16.31 9.18 2.68
C ARG A 176 -16.64 8.03 1.74
N GLY A 177 -16.09 6.84 1.99
CA GLY A 177 -16.33 5.67 1.15
C GLY A 177 -16.27 4.38 1.94
N ILE A 178 -17.13 3.43 1.59
CA ILE A 178 -17.14 2.08 2.17
C ILE A 178 -17.26 1.07 1.02
N ILE A 179 -16.43 0.04 1.06
CA ILE A 179 -16.37 -1.03 0.06
C ILE A 179 -16.55 -2.35 0.80
N ILE A 180 -17.65 -3.06 0.56
CA ILE A 180 -18.02 -4.33 1.23
C ILE A 180 -18.17 -5.44 0.20
#